data_AF-A0A3B8PNN9-F1
#
_entry.id   AF-A0A3B8PNN9-F1
#
_cell.length_a   1.000
_cell.length_b   1.000
_cell.length_c   1.000
_cell.angle_alpha   90.00
_cell.angle_beta   90.00
_cell.angle_gamma   90.00
#
_symmetry.space_group_name_H-M   'P 1'
#
loop_
_entity.id
_entity.type
_entity.pdbx_description
1 polymer ?
#
loop_
_entity_poly.entity_id
_entity_poly.type
_entity_poly.pdbx_seq_one_letter_code
_entity_poly.pdbx_strand_id
1 'polypeptide(L)'
;MVEEGTTVPADSKAGRGPLSSALSAMVGVVVGVPRLTLLLSGTLAVGAVVVTLALLEFQTSRSDLIDPDAEFHRRWLRYSAAFPDSSDLVVVVRGRDRVSVEVTLEKLGRRVVAHDDVLRSVLYRLEGREGQRPRYFTSADGRTGYFRAVPVVTEDAGFEGAAAAIGRMRRVIEEVLAEGQSSGEAGRGIEIGLTGIPVLESDEMVRSQQDMIRASLLAAVGVAWLMGIGFHGVRLPLVILFGLGVSLAYSFAATALTIGHLNILSVSFAVVLIGLGVDFSIHFLARYVQSRQGGAGLVQGLVESAGEVGPGIATAALTTALAFGCASLTEFRGVAELGWIAGGGIMICAIVTFAVIPAMVRLTDSRTMPGDFAVSLMGEHWRHRVAESPRVFVSVSLAVLVLAGSSLVTWREGRIEWLVRYDDNLLNLQADDIESVKVQRRVATDPDGGALFAVSLCGSLEEAERMAERMKSLPSVGRVTHLGSFLPGADANTLKRLPAALVSRYLSAQDDWLVQVVPGESIWDREPLVRFVGEVRSVDPEVTGTPLQNHDAGRQIKRSYEMAALVAVGAIAVVLLVSALGPWQALVVLASGVLVVGIAVEMAAR
;
A
#
# COMPACT_ATOMS: atom_id res chain seq x y z
N MET A 1 -32.16 21.14 51.77
CA MET A 1 -33.18 21.94 51.06
C MET A 1 -32.40 22.91 50.19
N VAL A 2 -32.09 22.61 48.94
CA VAL A 2 -33.00 22.37 47.80
C VAL A 2 -32.46 21.22 46.94
N GLU A 3 -33.30 20.21 46.69
CA GLU A 3 -33.10 19.23 45.61
C GLU A 3 -33.50 19.89 44.29
N GLU A 4 -32.55 20.16 43.39
CA GLU A 4 -32.86 20.47 42.00
C GLU A 4 -32.86 19.16 41.20
N GLY A 5 -34.06 18.59 41.07
CA GLY A 5 -34.34 17.51 40.15
C GLY A 5 -34.06 17.95 38.71
N THR A 6 -33.15 17.24 38.05
CA THR A 6 -32.92 17.32 36.61
C THR A 6 -34.11 16.70 35.87
N THR A 7 -35.21 17.44 35.74
CA THR A 7 -36.28 17.10 34.80
C THR A 7 -35.98 17.79 33.47
N VAL A 8 -35.50 17.00 32.52
CA VAL A 8 -35.41 17.37 31.11
C VAL A 8 -36.82 17.79 30.63
N PRO A 9 -37.02 18.97 30.02
CA PRO A 9 -38.34 19.40 29.57
C PRO A 9 -38.97 18.40 28.60
N ALA A 10 -40.24 18.07 28.83
CA ALA A 10 -40.95 17.00 28.12
C ALA A 10 -41.33 17.32 26.65
N ASP A 11 -41.17 18.57 26.20
CA ASP A 11 -41.65 19.04 24.89
C ASP A 11 -40.71 18.79 23.70
N SER A 12 -39.48 18.29 23.90
CA SER A 12 -38.56 17.99 22.79
C SER A 12 -38.62 16.53 22.28
N LYS A 13 -39.51 15.70 22.83
CA LYS A 13 -39.56 14.25 22.57
C LYS A 13 -40.45 13.86 21.38
N ALA A 14 -41.38 14.71 20.96
CA ALA A 14 -42.32 14.41 19.90
C ALA A 14 -41.73 14.74 18.51
N GLY A 15 -40.95 13.82 17.94
CA GLY A 15 -40.51 13.92 16.53
C GLY A 15 -39.12 13.37 16.19
N ARG A 16 -38.36 12.85 17.16
CA ARG A 16 -37.01 12.31 16.91
C ARG A 16 -37.09 10.85 16.47
N GLY A 17 -36.47 10.53 15.32
CA GLY A 17 -36.38 9.16 14.82
C GLY A 17 -35.69 8.19 15.80
N PRO A 18 -35.83 6.86 15.59
CA PRO A 18 -35.33 5.85 16.54
C PRO A 18 -33.82 5.94 16.77
N LEU A 19 -33.03 6.17 15.72
CA LEU A 19 -31.57 6.34 15.81
C LEU A 19 -31.17 7.59 16.62
N SER A 20 -31.87 8.71 16.41
CA SER A 20 -31.66 9.95 17.17
C SER A 20 -31.90 9.75 18.67
N SER A 21 -32.97 9.03 19.01
CA SER A 21 -33.30 8.70 20.40
C SER A 21 -32.26 7.78 21.04
N ALA A 22 -31.81 6.75 20.32
CA ALA A 22 -30.77 5.83 20.79
C ALA A 22 -29.43 6.53 21.05
N LEU A 23 -28.97 7.38 20.12
CA LEU A 23 -27.72 8.14 20.27
C LEU A 23 -27.82 9.15 21.41
N SER A 24 -28.97 9.84 21.55
CA SER A 24 -29.24 10.74 22.68
C SER A 24 -29.17 10.01 24.02
N ALA A 25 -29.78 8.82 24.11
CA ALA A 25 -29.77 8.01 25.31
C ALA A 25 -28.36 7.52 25.66
N MET A 26 -27.61 7.04 24.67
CA MET A 26 -26.22 6.60 24.84
C MET A 26 -25.33 7.73 25.35
N VAL A 27 -25.39 8.91 24.75
CA VAL A 27 -24.64 10.10 25.21
C VAL A 27 -25.10 10.53 26.60
N GLY A 28 -26.40 10.44 26.91
CA GLY A 28 -26.93 10.70 28.24
C GLY A 28 -26.29 9.81 29.31
N VAL A 29 -26.15 8.50 29.05
CA VAL A 29 -25.48 7.55 29.95
C VAL A 29 -23.99 7.92 30.11
N VAL A 30 -23.29 8.12 29.00
CA VAL A 30 -21.87 8.50 28.96
C VAL A 30 -21.59 9.75 29.80
N VAL A 31 -22.42 10.78 29.65
CA VAL A 31 -22.28 12.05 30.36
C VAL A 31 -22.70 11.96 31.83
N GLY A 32 -23.49 10.95 32.19
CA GLY A 32 -23.84 10.62 33.58
C GLY A 32 -22.67 10.01 34.36
N VAL A 33 -21.78 9.28 33.71
CA VAL A 33 -20.61 8.61 34.33
C VAL A 33 -19.28 8.88 33.62
N PRO A 34 -18.90 10.16 33.39
CA PRO A 34 -17.83 10.53 32.46
C PRO A 34 -16.45 9.99 32.88
N ARG A 35 -16.15 9.98 34.19
CA ARG A 35 -14.87 9.46 34.71
C ARG A 35 -14.73 7.96 34.48
N LEU A 36 -15.80 7.20 34.65
CA LEU A 36 -15.80 5.76 34.44
C LEU A 36 -15.63 5.45 32.95
N THR A 37 -16.35 6.16 32.08
CA THR A 37 -16.22 6.00 30.62
C THR A 37 -14.78 6.26 30.15
N LEU A 38 -14.15 7.34 30.62
CA LEU A 38 -12.76 7.64 30.26
C LEU A 38 -11.76 6.67 30.86
N LEU A 39 -11.99 6.18 32.09
CA LEU A 39 -11.12 5.17 32.70
C LEU A 39 -11.20 3.84 31.96
N LEU A 40 -12.41 3.39 31.61
CA LEU A 40 -12.62 2.18 30.81
C LEU A 40 -12.00 2.33 29.43
N SER A 41 -12.28 3.44 28.74
CA SER A 41 -11.72 3.70 27.41
C SER A 41 -10.20 3.85 27.44
N GLY A 42 -9.63 4.50 28.45
CA GLY A 42 -8.19 4.62 28.61
C GLY A 42 -7.52 3.28 28.89
N THR A 43 -8.14 2.44 29.75
CA THR A 43 -7.63 1.10 30.05
C THR A 43 -7.68 0.20 28.82
N LEU A 44 -8.78 0.23 28.08
CA LEU A 44 -8.92 -0.49 26.81
C LEU A 44 -7.92 0.03 25.77
N ALA A 45 -7.66 1.34 25.69
CA ALA A 45 -6.70 1.91 24.76
C ALA A 45 -5.26 1.48 25.09
N VAL A 46 -4.90 1.42 26.38
CA VAL A 46 -3.60 0.88 26.81
C VAL A 46 -3.51 -0.61 26.45
N GLY A 47 -4.55 -1.40 26.74
CA GLY A 47 -4.61 -2.81 26.34
C GLY A 47 -4.50 -2.99 24.82
N ALA A 48 -5.15 -2.12 24.05
CA ALA A 48 -5.08 -2.11 22.59
C ALA A 48 -3.65 -1.85 22.10
N VAL A 49 -2.94 -0.88 22.67
CA VAL A 49 -1.52 -0.63 22.37
C VAL A 49 -0.66 -1.84 22.70
N VAL A 50 -0.88 -2.50 23.86
CA VAL A 50 -0.13 -3.71 24.22
C VAL A 50 -0.38 -4.85 23.23
N VAL A 51 -1.64 -5.08 22.84
CA VAL A 51 -2.01 -6.09 21.83
C VAL A 51 -1.34 -5.79 20.50
N THR A 52 -1.36 -4.52 20.05
CA THR A 52 -0.68 -4.10 18.83
C THR A 52 0.82 -4.37 18.89
N LEU A 53 1.49 -3.98 19.98
CA LEU A 53 2.94 -4.20 20.12
C LEU A 53 3.31 -5.68 20.22
N ALA A 54 2.40 -6.54 20.68
CA ALA A 54 2.65 -7.96 20.85
C ALA A 54 2.33 -8.82 19.62
N LEU A 55 1.35 -8.41 18.81
CA LEU A 55 0.78 -9.25 17.74
C LEU A 55 0.90 -8.66 16.34
N LEU A 56 1.13 -7.35 16.19
CA LEU A 56 1.10 -6.72 14.87
C LEU A 56 2.47 -6.80 14.19
N GLU A 57 2.52 -7.51 13.07
CA GLU A 57 3.71 -7.67 12.23
C GLU A 57 3.66 -6.81 10.95
N PHE A 58 4.76 -6.76 10.21
CA PHE A 58 4.82 -6.10 8.90
C PHE A 58 5.11 -7.12 7.80
N GLN A 59 4.26 -7.13 6.78
CA GLN A 59 4.39 -7.98 5.61
C GLN A 59 4.97 -7.18 4.44
N THR A 60 6.13 -7.60 3.94
CA THR A 60 6.87 -6.87 2.90
C THR A 60 6.89 -7.52 1.53
N SER A 61 6.57 -8.81 1.46
CA SER A 61 6.54 -9.56 0.21
C SER A 61 5.41 -9.06 -0.68
N ARG A 62 5.73 -8.68 -1.93
CA ARG A 62 4.73 -8.34 -2.95
C ARG A 62 3.93 -9.55 -3.40
N SER A 63 4.57 -10.72 -3.37
CA SER A 63 3.92 -12.00 -3.71
C SER A 63 2.71 -12.22 -2.81
N ASP A 64 2.80 -11.87 -1.54
CA ASP A 64 1.75 -12.15 -0.57
C ASP A 64 0.53 -11.20 -0.71
N LEU A 65 0.69 -10.11 -1.46
CA LEU A 65 -0.42 -9.19 -1.78
C LEU A 65 -1.36 -9.78 -2.83
N ILE A 66 -0.94 -10.83 -3.53
CA ILE A 66 -1.72 -11.51 -4.55
C ILE A 66 -2.50 -12.65 -3.89
N ASP A 67 -3.71 -12.91 -4.39
CA ASP A 67 -4.51 -14.05 -3.95
C ASP A 67 -3.76 -15.39 -4.14
N PRO A 68 -3.53 -16.20 -3.08
CA PRO A 68 -2.87 -17.49 -3.20
C PRO A 68 -3.67 -18.50 -4.01
N ASP A 69 -5.00 -18.34 -4.10
CA ASP A 69 -5.86 -19.25 -4.85
C ASP A 69 -5.87 -18.94 -6.34
N ALA A 70 -5.37 -17.78 -6.75
CA ALA A 70 -5.25 -17.41 -8.15
C ALA A 70 -4.33 -18.40 -8.89
N GLU A 71 -4.80 -18.89 -10.04
CA GLU A 71 -4.12 -19.98 -10.76
C GLU A 71 -2.67 -19.64 -11.16
N PHE A 72 -2.45 -18.41 -11.66
CA PHE A 72 -1.12 -17.92 -12.02
C PHE A 72 -0.21 -17.78 -10.79
N HIS A 73 -0.78 -17.45 -9.63
CA HIS A 73 -0.05 -17.33 -8.39
C HIS A 73 0.32 -18.70 -7.82
N ARG A 74 -0.57 -19.69 -7.87
CA ARG A 74 -0.24 -21.09 -7.51
C ARG A 74 0.94 -21.64 -8.32
N ARG A 75 1.03 -21.31 -9.61
CA ARG A 75 2.19 -21.71 -10.45
C ARG A 75 3.48 -21.08 -9.95
N TRP A 76 3.44 -19.81 -9.58
CA TRP A 76 4.57 -19.11 -8.98
C TRP A 76 4.97 -19.66 -7.60
N LEU A 77 4.00 -19.99 -6.74
CA LEU A 77 4.27 -20.62 -5.45
C LEU A 77 4.92 -21.99 -5.62
N ARG A 78 4.45 -22.81 -6.59
CA ARG A 78 5.11 -24.07 -6.97
C ARG A 78 6.56 -23.86 -7.38
N TYR A 79 6.81 -22.89 -8.26
CA TYR A 79 8.16 -22.53 -8.69
C TYR A 79 9.05 -22.07 -7.51
N SER A 80 8.55 -21.15 -6.69
CA SER A 80 9.29 -20.58 -5.56
C SER A 80 9.63 -21.63 -4.50
N ALA A 81 8.71 -22.59 -4.27
CA ALA A 81 8.94 -23.71 -3.37
C ALA A 81 10.00 -24.69 -3.92
N ALA A 82 10.01 -24.95 -5.23
CA ALA A 82 11.02 -25.80 -5.88
C ALA A 82 12.40 -25.12 -5.97
N PHE A 83 12.43 -23.79 -6.06
CA PHE A 83 13.64 -22.98 -6.25
C PHE A 83 13.72 -21.82 -5.23
N PRO A 84 14.02 -22.10 -3.95
CA PRO A 84 14.11 -21.09 -2.90
C PRO A 84 15.28 -20.09 -3.09
N ASP A 85 16.21 -20.39 -4.00
CA ASP A 85 17.39 -19.57 -4.31
C ASP A 85 17.15 -18.59 -5.48
N SER A 86 15.91 -18.40 -5.89
CA SER A 86 15.54 -17.59 -7.06
C SER A 86 15.39 -16.10 -6.77
N SER A 87 15.15 -15.71 -5.52
CA SER A 87 14.95 -14.32 -5.09
C SER A 87 16.26 -13.68 -4.65
N ASP A 88 17.14 -13.44 -5.63
CA ASP A 88 18.45 -12.87 -5.39
C ASP A 88 18.38 -11.38 -5.01
N LEU A 89 19.17 -10.99 -4.01
CA LEU A 89 19.72 -9.64 -3.99
C LEU A 89 20.84 -9.56 -5.04
N VAL A 90 20.93 -8.41 -5.69
CA VAL A 90 21.84 -8.18 -6.82
C VAL A 90 22.67 -6.94 -6.51
N VAL A 91 23.98 -7.14 -6.44
CA VAL A 91 24.96 -6.06 -6.33
C VAL A 91 25.53 -5.83 -7.72
N VAL A 92 25.41 -4.58 -8.17
CA VAL A 92 25.83 -4.13 -9.49
C VAL A 92 27.08 -3.30 -9.34
N VAL A 93 28.18 -3.76 -9.90
CA VAL A 93 29.47 -3.07 -9.87
C VAL A 93 29.74 -2.49 -11.25
N ARG A 94 29.86 -1.17 -11.36
CA ARG A 94 30.24 -0.50 -12.61
C ARG A 94 31.62 0.11 -12.48
N GLY A 95 32.45 -0.11 -13.50
CA GLY A 95 33.80 0.42 -13.57
C GLY A 95 34.15 0.91 -14.97
N ARG A 96 35.38 1.42 -15.13
CA ARG A 96 35.88 1.90 -16.42
C ARG A 96 36.29 0.77 -17.35
N ASP A 97 36.78 -0.31 -16.75
CA ASP A 97 37.33 -1.48 -17.42
C ASP A 97 37.00 -2.76 -16.66
N ARG A 98 37.09 -3.88 -17.38
CA ARG A 98 36.78 -5.22 -16.87
C ARG A 98 37.60 -5.63 -15.67
N VAL A 99 38.89 -5.28 -15.63
CA VAL A 99 39.78 -5.69 -14.53
C VAL A 99 39.33 -5.01 -13.23
N SER A 100 39.01 -3.73 -13.28
CA SER A 100 38.51 -2.99 -12.11
C SER A 100 37.21 -3.59 -11.54
N VAL A 101 36.31 -4.03 -12.41
CA VAL A 101 35.04 -4.68 -12.05
C VAL A 101 35.30 -6.05 -11.43
N GLU A 102 36.11 -6.89 -12.07
CA GLU A 102 36.44 -8.24 -11.60
C GLU A 102 37.16 -8.22 -10.24
N VAL A 103 38.11 -7.31 -10.05
CA VAL A 103 38.80 -7.12 -8.76
C VAL A 103 37.82 -6.73 -7.66
N THR A 104 36.87 -5.85 -7.96
CA THR A 104 35.86 -5.39 -6.99
C THR A 104 34.88 -6.52 -6.64
N LEU A 105 34.44 -7.30 -7.63
CA LEU A 105 33.61 -8.49 -7.41
C LEU A 105 34.33 -9.52 -6.52
N GLU A 106 35.63 -9.75 -6.75
CA GLU A 106 36.43 -10.66 -5.92
C GLU A 106 36.59 -10.15 -4.48
N LYS A 107 36.77 -8.82 -4.28
CA LYS A 107 36.80 -8.21 -2.94
C LYS A 107 35.46 -8.38 -2.21
N LEU A 108 34.34 -8.12 -2.89
CA LEU A 108 32.99 -8.35 -2.36
C LEU A 108 32.79 -9.82 -2.00
N GLY A 109 33.10 -10.72 -2.93
CA GLY A 109 32.98 -12.16 -2.77
C GLY A 109 33.71 -12.72 -1.57
N ARG A 110 34.98 -12.35 -1.37
CA ARG A 110 35.76 -12.82 -0.22
C ARG A 110 35.19 -12.36 1.12
N ARG A 111 34.71 -11.11 1.20
CA ARG A 111 34.13 -10.55 2.43
C ARG A 111 32.82 -11.22 2.80
N VAL A 112 31.95 -11.44 1.82
CA VAL A 112 30.66 -12.11 2.02
C VAL A 112 30.87 -13.57 2.38
N VAL A 113 31.73 -14.30 1.66
CA VAL A 113 32.02 -15.72 1.96
C VAL A 113 32.70 -15.91 3.32
N ALA A 114 33.47 -14.93 3.79
CA ALA A 114 34.06 -14.97 5.13
C ALA A 114 33.03 -14.86 6.27
N HIS A 115 31.81 -14.38 5.98
CA HIS A 115 30.75 -14.15 6.95
C HIS A 115 29.43 -14.80 6.47
N ASP A 116 29.42 -16.15 6.53
CA ASP A 116 28.39 -17.13 6.12
C ASP A 116 26.94 -16.89 6.60
N ASP A 117 26.73 -16.04 7.60
CA ASP A 117 25.59 -16.16 8.50
C ASP A 117 24.34 -15.37 8.06
N VAL A 118 24.42 -14.61 6.96
CA VAL A 118 23.27 -13.86 6.39
C VAL A 118 23.03 -14.03 4.91
N LEU A 119 24.01 -14.51 4.15
CA LEU A 119 23.92 -14.57 2.70
C LEU A 119 24.36 -15.94 2.25
N ARG A 120 23.45 -16.67 1.60
CA ARG A 120 23.71 -18.00 1.03
C ARG A 120 23.70 -17.94 -0.49
N SER A 121 24.14 -19.04 -1.12
CA SER A 121 24.10 -19.23 -2.57
C SER A 121 24.77 -18.08 -3.35
N VAL A 122 25.91 -17.60 -2.85
CA VAL A 122 26.68 -16.49 -3.41
C VAL A 122 27.21 -16.83 -4.81
N LEU A 123 26.90 -16.00 -5.80
CA LEU A 123 27.24 -16.20 -7.20
C LEU A 123 27.77 -14.89 -7.83
N TYR A 124 29.09 -14.84 -8.04
CA TYR A 124 29.78 -13.72 -8.70
C TYR A 124 30.89 -14.16 -9.66
N ARG A 125 31.30 -15.43 -9.56
CA ARG A 125 32.27 -16.08 -10.46
C ARG A 125 31.91 -17.54 -10.69
N LEU A 126 32.32 -18.06 -11.83
CA LEU A 126 32.40 -19.48 -12.12
C LEU A 126 33.86 -19.90 -12.09
N GLU A 127 34.16 -20.94 -11.33
CA GLU A 127 35.50 -21.51 -11.33
C GLU A 127 35.79 -22.15 -12.69
N GLY A 128 36.95 -21.85 -13.26
CA GLY A 128 37.41 -22.49 -14.49
C GLY A 128 37.81 -23.94 -14.24
N ARG A 129 37.98 -24.72 -15.31
CA ARG A 129 38.72 -26.00 -15.22
C ARG A 129 40.13 -25.75 -14.69
N GLU A 130 40.78 -26.74 -14.08
CA GLU A 130 42.17 -26.62 -13.59
C GLU A 130 43.06 -25.91 -14.62
N GLY A 131 43.66 -24.78 -14.22
CA GLY A 131 44.51 -23.95 -15.07
C GLY A 131 43.82 -22.84 -15.89
N GLN A 132 42.49 -22.73 -15.88
CA GLN A 132 41.75 -21.62 -16.48
C GLN A 132 41.43 -20.52 -15.47
N ARG A 133 41.44 -19.26 -15.92
CA ARG A 133 41.03 -18.12 -15.08
C ARG A 133 39.53 -18.23 -14.74
N PRO A 134 39.13 -17.83 -13.52
CA PRO A 134 37.72 -17.78 -13.15
C PRO A 134 36.98 -16.81 -14.07
N ARG A 135 35.73 -17.16 -14.42
CA ARG A 135 34.87 -16.34 -15.27
C ARG A 135 33.87 -15.58 -14.40
N TYR A 136 33.98 -14.27 -14.37
CA TYR A 136 33.06 -13.40 -13.62
C TYR A 136 31.77 -13.15 -14.41
N PHE A 137 30.68 -12.89 -13.68
CA PHE A 137 29.42 -12.47 -14.29
C PHE A 137 29.50 -10.98 -14.63
N THR A 138 29.90 -10.66 -15.85
CA THR A 138 30.00 -9.29 -16.37
C THR A 138 29.16 -9.13 -17.64
N SER A 139 28.72 -7.90 -17.91
CA SER A 139 28.14 -7.50 -19.21
C SER A 139 29.11 -7.79 -20.36
N ALA A 140 28.60 -7.85 -21.60
CA ALA A 140 29.40 -8.07 -22.80
C ALA A 140 30.55 -7.05 -22.97
N ASP A 141 30.34 -5.79 -22.55
CA ASP A 141 31.36 -4.73 -22.57
C ASP A 141 32.37 -4.81 -21.40
N GLY A 142 32.13 -5.70 -20.43
CA GLY A 142 32.95 -5.89 -19.23
C GLY A 142 32.91 -4.74 -18.24
N ARG A 143 32.10 -3.69 -18.46
CA ARG A 143 32.04 -2.50 -17.58
C ARG A 143 31.07 -2.63 -16.43
N THR A 144 30.18 -3.63 -16.49
CA THR A 144 29.20 -3.94 -15.44
C THR A 144 29.42 -5.36 -14.95
N GLY A 145 29.46 -5.54 -13.64
CA GLY A 145 29.60 -6.81 -12.95
C GLY A 145 28.39 -7.08 -12.07
N TYR A 146 28.00 -8.34 -11.99
CA TYR A 146 26.85 -8.81 -11.24
C TYR A 146 27.29 -9.77 -10.15
N PHE A 147 26.91 -9.44 -8.91
CA PHE A 147 27.06 -10.30 -7.75
C PHE A 147 25.66 -10.62 -7.24
N ARG A 148 25.33 -11.91 -7.11
CA ARG A 148 24.02 -12.37 -6.67
C ARG A 148 24.15 -13.18 -5.39
N ALA A 149 23.26 -12.97 -4.45
CA ALA A 149 23.20 -13.73 -3.22
C ALA A 149 21.76 -13.81 -2.72
N VAL A 150 21.48 -14.81 -1.89
CA VAL A 150 20.15 -15.00 -1.31
C VAL A 150 20.22 -14.59 0.17
N PRO A 151 19.37 -13.66 0.64
CA PRO A 151 19.30 -13.36 2.07
C PRO A 151 18.83 -14.59 2.85
N VAL A 152 19.55 -14.91 3.93
CA VAL A 152 19.16 -15.92 4.90
C VAL A 152 18.10 -15.27 5.79
N VAL A 153 16.84 -15.66 5.57
CA VAL A 153 15.72 -15.27 6.44
C VAL A 153 15.44 -16.47 7.34
N THR A 154 15.70 -16.35 8.64
CA THR A 154 15.24 -17.36 9.60
C THR A 154 13.71 -17.32 9.67
N GLU A 155 13.06 -18.48 9.74
CA GLU A 155 11.58 -18.60 9.73
C GLU A 155 10.88 -17.67 10.75
N ASP A 156 11.53 -17.42 11.89
CA ASP A 156 11.01 -16.56 12.97
C ASP A 156 11.31 -15.06 12.82
N ALA A 157 12.14 -14.63 11.86
CA ALA A 157 12.61 -13.24 11.78
C ALA A 157 11.90 -12.40 10.71
N GLY A 158 11.05 -12.99 9.87
CA GLY A 158 10.25 -12.29 8.86
C GLY A 158 11.00 -11.15 8.14
N PHE A 159 10.42 -9.95 8.17
CA PHE A 159 11.01 -8.72 7.63
C PHE A 159 12.38 -8.37 8.25
N GLU A 160 12.54 -8.54 9.57
CA GLU A 160 13.77 -8.16 10.28
C GLU A 160 14.97 -8.98 9.80
N GLY A 161 14.77 -10.26 9.46
CA GLY A 161 15.81 -11.13 8.92
C GLY A 161 16.31 -10.66 7.55
N ALA A 162 15.39 -10.39 6.62
CA ALA A 162 15.74 -9.88 5.29
C ALA A 162 16.40 -8.49 5.37
N ALA A 163 15.84 -7.58 6.17
CA ALA A 163 16.40 -6.25 6.38
C ALA A 163 17.81 -6.31 6.99
N ALA A 164 18.07 -7.23 7.93
CA ALA A 164 19.39 -7.44 8.51
C ALA A 164 20.41 -7.90 7.47
N ALA A 165 20.06 -8.86 6.61
CA ALA A 165 20.91 -9.34 5.52
C ALA A 165 21.24 -8.23 4.50
N ILE A 166 20.24 -7.43 4.12
CA ILE A 166 20.41 -6.27 3.24
C ILE A 166 21.32 -5.22 3.89
N GLY A 167 21.09 -4.89 5.17
CA GLY A 167 21.93 -3.97 5.92
C GLY A 167 23.38 -4.46 6.09
N ARG A 168 23.60 -5.78 6.14
CA ARG A 168 24.96 -6.37 6.12
C ARG A 168 25.61 -6.19 4.76
N MET A 169 24.90 -6.49 3.67
CA MET A 169 25.43 -6.29 2.32
C MET A 169 25.80 -4.81 2.07
N ARG A 170 24.97 -3.87 2.53
CA ARG A 170 25.28 -2.42 2.45
C ARG A 170 26.56 -2.05 3.20
N ARG A 171 26.78 -2.57 4.41
CA ARG A 171 28.04 -2.37 5.16
C ARG A 171 29.25 -2.93 4.42
N VAL A 172 29.15 -4.14 3.85
CA VAL A 172 30.23 -4.73 3.05
C VAL A 172 30.55 -3.88 1.82
N ILE A 173 29.54 -3.33 1.15
CA ILE A 173 29.72 -2.40 0.03
C ILE A 173 30.47 -1.13 0.48
N GLU A 174 30.05 -0.52 1.60
CA GLU A 174 30.69 0.66 2.17
C GLU A 174 32.17 0.41 2.52
N GLU A 175 32.49 -0.73 3.12
CA GLU A 175 33.87 -1.12 3.46
C GLU A 175 34.73 -1.28 2.19
N VAL A 176 34.21 -1.94 1.16
CA VAL A 176 34.92 -2.11 -0.12
C VAL A 176 35.15 -0.77 -0.81
N LEU A 177 34.15 0.12 -0.79
CA LEU A 177 34.27 1.47 -1.34
C LEU A 177 35.30 2.31 -0.58
N ALA A 178 35.29 2.28 0.75
CA ALA A 178 36.23 3.02 1.59
C ALA A 178 37.68 2.57 1.36
N GLU A 179 37.91 1.26 1.27
CA GLU A 179 39.24 0.69 1.04
C GLU A 179 39.78 1.01 -0.37
N GLY A 180 38.89 1.05 -1.37
CA GLY A 180 39.21 1.50 -2.73
C GLY A 180 39.57 2.99 -2.80
N GLN A 181 39.01 3.81 -1.90
CA GLN A 181 39.37 5.23 -1.80
C GLN A 181 40.71 5.45 -1.08
N SER A 182 41.03 4.66 -0.04
CA SER A 182 42.28 4.79 0.73
C SER A 182 43.51 4.25 0.02
N SER A 183 43.37 3.22 -0.81
CA SER A 183 44.50 2.51 -1.42
C SER A 183 45.10 3.21 -2.65
N GLY A 184 44.55 4.34 -3.10
CA GLY A 184 44.98 5.05 -4.32
C GLY A 184 44.75 4.28 -5.64
N GLU A 185 44.47 2.98 -5.56
CA GLU A 185 44.02 2.12 -6.66
C GLU A 185 42.58 2.43 -7.04
N ALA A 186 42.34 2.83 -8.29
CA ALA A 186 41.09 2.61 -9.04
C ALA A 186 39.73 3.01 -8.41
N GLY A 187 39.67 3.62 -7.22
CA GLY A 187 38.42 4.09 -6.59
C GLY A 187 37.83 5.34 -7.25
N ARG A 188 38.53 5.94 -8.21
CA ARG A 188 38.01 7.03 -9.05
C ARG A 188 37.16 6.45 -10.19
N GLY A 189 35.90 6.14 -9.90
CA GLY A 189 34.88 5.82 -10.90
C GLY A 189 34.36 4.38 -10.86
N ILE A 190 34.49 3.69 -9.72
CA ILE A 190 33.71 2.48 -9.44
C ILE A 190 32.44 2.89 -8.72
N GLU A 191 31.29 2.53 -9.30
CA GLU A 191 29.98 2.70 -8.69
C GLU A 191 29.46 1.32 -8.29
N ILE A 192 29.08 1.15 -7.03
CA ILE A 192 28.48 -0.09 -6.54
C ILE A 192 27.06 0.26 -6.09
N GLY A 193 26.07 -0.45 -6.62
CA GLY A 193 24.67 -0.30 -6.26
C GLY A 193 24.05 -1.62 -5.83
N LEU A 194 23.08 -1.56 -4.91
CA LEU A 194 22.35 -2.73 -4.43
C LEU A 194 20.90 -2.71 -4.91
N THR A 195 20.44 -3.80 -5.53
CA THR A 195 19.07 -3.99 -6.01
C THR A 195 18.64 -5.46 -5.87
N GLY A 196 17.54 -5.85 -6.51
CA GLY A 196 16.91 -7.16 -6.41
C GLY A 196 15.57 -7.05 -5.72
N ILE A 197 14.69 -8.03 -5.95
CA ILE A 197 13.34 -8.07 -5.36
C ILE A 197 13.36 -7.86 -3.84
N PRO A 198 14.15 -8.60 -3.04
CA PRO A 198 14.13 -8.43 -1.58
C PRO A 198 14.62 -7.04 -1.13
N VAL A 199 15.56 -6.43 -1.87
CA VAL A 199 16.07 -5.08 -1.56
C VAL A 199 15.02 -4.02 -1.88
N LEU A 200 14.36 -4.13 -3.04
CA LEU A 200 13.30 -3.21 -3.44
C LEU A 200 12.14 -3.25 -2.43
N GLU A 201 11.68 -4.45 -2.07
CA GLU A 201 10.58 -4.62 -1.11
C GLU A 201 10.93 -4.07 0.28
N SER A 202 12.17 -4.30 0.74
CA SER A 202 12.63 -3.77 2.03
C SER A 202 12.75 -2.25 2.02
N ASP A 203 13.43 -1.68 1.03
CA ASP A 203 13.62 -0.23 0.92
C ASP A 203 12.27 0.49 0.79
N GLU A 204 11.33 -0.08 0.03
CA GLU A 204 9.97 0.45 -0.13
C GLU A 204 9.18 0.42 1.16
N MET A 205 9.20 -0.69 1.91
CA MET A 205 8.50 -0.77 3.18
C MET A 205 9.05 0.25 4.18
N VAL A 206 10.38 0.32 4.32
CA VAL A 206 11.03 1.30 5.23
C VAL A 206 10.65 2.72 4.83
N ARG A 207 10.69 3.04 3.52
CA ARG A 207 10.34 4.37 3.03
C ARG A 207 8.86 4.70 3.28
N SER A 208 7.97 3.77 2.93
CA SER A 208 6.53 3.92 3.15
C SER A 208 6.21 4.14 4.63
N GLN A 209 6.79 3.35 5.53
CA GLN A 209 6.60 3.51 6.98
C GLN A 209 7.05 4.91 7.47
N GLN A 210 8.22 5.37 7.04
CA GLN A 210 8.73 6.69 7.42
C GLN A 210 7.84 7.83 6.90
N ASP A 211 7.43 7.75 5.63
CA ASP A 211 6.57 8.76 5.01
C ASP A 211 5.18 8.75 5.63
N MET A 212 4.65 7.59 6.00
CA MET A 212 3.39 7.45 6.73
C MET A 212 3.45 8.07 8.12
N ILE A 213 4.50 7.82 8.90
CA ILE A 213 4.67 8.45 10.23
C ILE A 213 4.73 9.98 10.08
N ARG A 214 5.51 10.49 9.12
CA ARG A 214 5.61 11.93 8.85
C ARG A 214 4.28 12.52 8.42
N ALA A 215 3.55 11.84 7.53
CA ALA A 215 2.24 12.28 7.05
C ALA A 215 1.21 12.29 8.17
N SER A 216 1.18 11.27 9.03
CA SER A 216 0.29 11.21 10.21
C SER A 216 0.58 12.33 11.21
N LEU A 217 1.86 12.62 11.49
CA LEU A 217 2.23 13.73 12.35
C LEU A 217 1.84 15.08 11.75
N LEU A 218 2.12 15.29 10.46
CA LEU A 218 1.75 16.51 9.74
C LEU A 218 0.23 16.70 9.71
N ALA A 219 -0.52 15.63 9.45
CA ALA A 219 -1.98 15.65 9.45
C ALA A 219 -2.54 15.96 10.85
N ALA A 220 -2.02 15.33 11.91
CA ALA A 220 -2.43 15.61 13.28
C ALA A 220 -2.18 17.07 13.68
N VAL A 221 -0.99 17.61 13.35
CA VAL A 221 -0.67 19.03 13.60
C VAL A 221 -1.55 19.95 12.75
N GLY A 222 -1.76 19.62 11.48
CA GLY A 222 -2.61 20.40 10.57
C GLY A 222 -4.06 20.46 11.04
N VAL A 223 -4.61 19.33 11.47
CA VAL A 223 -5.93 19.23 12.10
C VAL A 223 -5.97 20.06 13.39
N ALA A 224 -4.99 19.92 14.29
CA ALA A 224 -4.95 20.68 15.53
C ALA A 224 -4.91 22.19 15.28
N TRP A 225 -4.12 22.61 14.29
CA TRP A 225 -3.97 24.00 13.88
C TRP A 225 -5.27 24.55 13.27
N LEU A 226 -5.87 23.83 12.32
CA LEU A 226 -7.12 24.23 11.66
C LEU A 226 -8.27 24.29 12.66
N MET A 227 -8.37 23.31 13.57
CA MET A 227 -9.34 23.31 14.67
C MET A 227 -9.07 24.42 15.69
N GLY A 228 -7.80 24.72 15.99
CA GLY A 228 -7.43 25.80 16.89
C GLY A 228 -7.87 27.17 16.38
N ILE A 229 -7.79 27.38 15.07
CA ILE A 229 -8.34 28.57 14.39
C ILE A 229 -9.87 28.52 14.41
N GLY A 230 -10.46 27.40 14.00
CA GLY A 230 -11.91 27.26 13.84
C GLY A 230 -12.70 27.42 15.16
N PHE A 231 -12.18 26.88 16.26
CA PHE A 231 -12.80 26.95 17.58
C PHE A 231 -12.23 28.07 18.48
N HIS A 232 -11.30 28.89 17.96
CA HIS A 232 -10.65 29.99 18.69
C HIS A 232 -10.06 29.56 20.05
N GLY A 233 -9.47 28.37 20.13
CA GLY A 233 -8.90 27.85 21.37
C GLY A 233 -8.28 26.47 21.23
N VAL A 234 -7.43 26.07 22.18
CA VAL A 234 -6.67 24.80 22.12
C VAL A 234 -7.39 23.61 22.74
N ARG A 235 -8.41 23.85 23.57
CA ARG A 235 -9.08 22.79 24.33
C ARG A 235 -9.84 21.79 23.46
N LEU A 236 -10.75 22.27 22.62
CA LEU A 236 -11.54 21.40 21.74
C LEU A 236 -10.67 20.65 20.72
N PRO A 237 -9.64 21.26 20.09
CA PRO A 237 -8.67 20.52 19.30
C PRO A 237 -8.00 19.37 20.07
N LEU A 238 -7.60 19.57 21.33
CA LEU A 238 -7.00 18.51 22.14
C LEU A 238 -7.98 17.37 22.46
N VAL A 239 -9.26 17.70 22.69
CA VAL A 239 -10.32 16.69 22.86
C VAL A 239 -10.49 15.85 21.60
N ILE A 240 -10.52 16.50 20.43
CA ILE A 240 -10.59 15.83 19.12
C ILE A 240 -9.38 14.92 18.91
N LEU A 241 -8.17 15.43 19.13
CA LEU A 241 -6.94 14.65 18.98
C LEU A 241 -6.87 13.46 19.92
N PHE A 242 -7.34 13.62 21.17
CA PHE A 242 -7.40 12.50 22.10
C PHE A 242 -8.37 11.42 21.63
N GLY A 243 -9.59 11.80 21.22
CA GLY A 243 -10.57 10.85 20.69
C GLY A 243 -10.04 10.13 19.45
N LEU A 244 -9.33 10.84 18.58
CA LEU A 244 -8.67 10.27 17.42
C LEU A 244 -7.56 9.29 17.81
N GLY A 245 -6.72 9.63 18.80
CA GLY A 245 -5.69 8.74 19.32
C GLY A 245 -6.26 7.44 19.90
N VAL A 246 -7.37 7.53 20.65
CA VAL A 246 -8.10 6.35 21.14
C VAL A 246 -8.64 5.51 19.98
N SER A 247 -9.22 6.16 18.95
CA SER A 247 -9.75 5.48 17.77
C SER A 247 -8.66 4.73 17.00
N LEU A 248 -7.49 5.35 16.84
CA LEU A 248 -6.32 4.73 16.22
C LEU A 248 -5.83 3.54 17.04
N ALA A 249 -5.70 3.67 18.36
CA ALA A 249 -5.29 2.56 19.23
C ALA A 249 -6.22 1.35 19.07
N TYR A 250 -7.54 1.56 19.08
CA TYR A 250 -8.51 0.50 18.85
C TYR A 250 -8.44 -0.08 17.44
N SER A 251 -8.19 0.75 16.44
CA SER A 251 -8.08 0.30 15.06
C SER A 251 -6.84 -0.57 14.85
N PHE A 252 -5.68 -0.15 15.38
CA PHE A 252 -4.46 -0.97 15.36
C PHE A 252 -4.63 -2.30 16.10
N ALA A 253 -5.31 -2.31 17.26
CA ALA A 253 -5.57 -3.55 17.97
C ALA A 253 -6.56 -4.46 17.23
N ALA A 254 -7.60 -3.89 16.62
CA ALA A 254 -8.52 -4.64 15.77
C ALA A 254 -7.76 -5.28 14.59
N THR A 255 -6.90 -4.51 13.90
CA THR A 255 -6.04 -5.02 12.83
C THR A 255 -5.14 -6.16 13.31
N ALA A 256 -4.49 -6.01 14.46
CA ALA A 256 -3.63 -7.03 15.04
C ALA A 256 -4.41 -8.32 15.38
N LEU A 257 -5.66 -8.22 15.80
CA LEU A 257 -6.50 -9.37 16.15
C LEU A 257 -7.18 -10.04 14.93
N THR A 258 -7.44 -9.29 13.85
CA THR A 258 -8.15 -9.84 12.68
C THR A 258 -7.22 -10.25 11.54
N ILE A 259 -6.16 -9.47 11.27
CA ILE A 259 -5.24 -9.69 10.15
C ILE A 259 -3.86 -10.10 10.67
N GLY A 260 -3.40 -9.52 11.78
CA GLY A 260 -2.10 -9.84 12.39
C GLY A 260 -0.92 -9.10 11.76
N HIS A 261 -1.07 -8.51 10.57
CA HIS A 261 -0.01 -7.77 9.92
C HIS A 261 -0.48 -6.49 9.21
N LEU A 262 0.47 -5.61 8.92
CA LEU A 262 0.32 -4.48 7.99
C LEU A 262 1.19 -4.71 6.76
N ASN A 263 0.60 -4.50 5.60
CA ASN A 263 1.29 -4.51 4.32
C ASN A 263 1.61 -3.08 3.86
N ILE A 264 2.34 -2.95 2.75
CA ILE A 264 2.83 -1.65 2.25
C ILE A 264 1.71 -0.66 1.90
N LEU A 265 0.51 -1.17 1.55
CA LEU A 265 -0.66 -0.36 1.27
C LEU A 265 -1.48 -0.11 2.53
N SER A 266 -1.69 -1.14 3.35
CA SER A 266 -2.54 -1.03 4.53
C SER A 266 -1.93 -0.15 5.61
N VAL A 267 -0.59 -0.01 5.70
CA VAL A 267 0.07 0.96 6.59
C VAL A 267 -0.44 2.40 6.40
N SER A 268 -0.99 2.72 5.22
CA SER A 268 -1.58 4.03 4.92
C SER A 268 -2.85 4.36 5.71
N PHE A 269 -3.51 3.37 6.31
CA PHE A 269 -4.83 3.55 6.92
C PHE A 269 -4.83 4.58 8.05
N ALA A 270 -3.73 4.71 8.80
CA ALA A 270 -3.67 5.63 9.94
C ALA A 270 -3.84 7.09 9.52
N VAL A 271 -3.18 7.53 8.44
CA VAL A 271 -3.35 8.90 7.92
C VAL A 271 -4.74 9.11 7.33
N VAL A 272 -5.31 8.07 6.69
CA VAL A 272 -6.67 8.08 6.16
C VAL A 272 -7.69 8.27 7.29
N LEU A 273 -7.54 7.54 8.40
CA LEU A 273 -8.41 7.69 9.57
C LEU A 273 -8.23 9.05 10.27
N ILE A 274 -7.03 9.61 10.30
CA ILE A 274 -6.81 10.97 10.81
C ILE A 274 -7.58 11.99 9.97
N GLY A 275 -7.56 11.85 8.64
CA GLY A 275 -8.27 12.76 7.73
C GLY A 275 -9.78 12.60 7.76
N LEU A 276 -10.29 11.38 7.70
CA LEU A 276 -11.73 11.10 7.56
C LEU A 276 -12.46 10.91 8.89
N GLY A 277 -11.80 10.29 9.87
CA GLY A 277 -12.41 9.97 11.17
C GLY A 277 -12.58 11.17 12.08
N VAL A 278 -11.74 12.20 11.92
CA VAL A 278 -11.79 13.42 12.72
C VAL A 278 -13.09 14.21 12.49
N ASP A 279 -13.64 14.16 11.28
CA ASP A 279 -14.82 14.94 10.87
C ASP A 279 -16.03 14.67 11.76
N PHE A 280 -16.20 13.43 12.24
CA PHE A 280 -17.30 13.07 13.13
C PHE A 280 -17.24 13.87 14.44
N SER A 281 -16.04 13.97 15.04
CA SER A 281 -15.83 14.73 16.26
C SER A 281 -15.98 16.24 16.01
N ILE A 282 -15.55 16.73 14.85
CA ILE A 282 -15.71 18.13 14.45
C ILE A 282 -17.19 18.49 14.32
N HIS A 283 -17.98 17.71 13.59
CA HIS A 283 -19.40 17.95 13.40
C HIS A 283 -20.18 17.87 14.72
N PHE A 284 -19.87 16.87 15.56
CA PHE A 284 -20.48 16.73 16.86
C PHE A 284 -20.18 17.95 17.76
N LEU A 285 -18.90 18.34 17.87
CA LEU A 285 -18.48 19.46 18.71
C LEU A 285 -18.95 20.81 18.17
N ALA A 286 -18.99 21.01 16.86
CA ALA A 286 -19.53 22.22 16.25
C ALA A 286 -21.01 22.40 16.62
N ARG A 287 -21.81 21.33 16.60
CA ARG A 287 -23.21 21.39 17.04
C ARG A 287 -23.33 21.64 18.55
N TYR A 288 -22.48 20.99 19.34
CA TYR A 288 -22.44 21.21 20.80
C TYR A 288 -22.12 22.67 21.13
N VAL A 289 -21.11 23.25 20.47
CA VAL A 289 -20.75 24.66 20.62
C VAL A 289 -21.92 25.57 20.24
N GLN A 290 -22.59 25.29 19.11
CA GLN A 290 -23.77 26.06 18.68
C GLN A 290 -24.93 25.98 19.69
N SER A 291 -25.20 24.80 20.25
CA SER A 291 -26.23 24.60 21.29
C SER A 291 -25.86 25.35 22.58
N ARG A 292 -24.58 25.34 22.99
CA ARG A 292 -24.09 26.12 24.14
C ARG A 292 -24.21 27.63 23.93
N GLN A 293 -23.90 28.13 22.73
CA GLN A 293 -24.11 29.54 22.36
C GLN A 293 -25.59 29.92 22.37
N GLY A 294 -26.48 28.99 22.00
CA GLY A 294 -27.94 29.14 22.11
C GLY A 294 -28.48 29.12 23.55
N GLY A 295 -27.60 28.99 24.56
CA GLY A 295 -27.95 29.02 25.98
C GLY A 295 -28.24 27.65 26.61
N ALA A 296 -28.11 26.55 25.87
CA ALA A 296 -28.34 25.22 26.42
C ALA A 296 -27.32 24.87 27.52
N GLY A 297 -27.75 24.12 28.55
CA GLY A 297 -26.85 23.58 29.57
C GLY A 297 -25.81 22.61 29.02
N LEU A 298 -24.72 22.34 29.75
CA LEU A 298 -23.62 21.46 29.31
C LEU A 298 -24.11 20.06 28.89
N VAL A 299 -24.86 19.40 29.78
CA VAL A 299 -25.40 18.05 29.54
C VAL A 299 -26.46 18.07 28.44
N GLN A 300 -27.32 19.08 28.46
CA GLN A 300 -28.37 19.26 27.48
C GLN A 300 -27.79 19.43 26.07
N GLY A 301 -26.81 20.32 25.87
CA GLY A 301 -26.14 20.50 24.59
C GLY A 301 -25.40 19.24 24.12
N LEU A 302 -24.84 18.49 25.07
CA LEU A 302 -24.44 17.08 24.97
C LEU A 302 -25.40 16.20 24.15
N VAL A 303 -26.55 16.00 24.79
CA VAL A 303 -27.59 15.07 24.35
C VAL A 303 -28.32 15.58 23.11
N GLU A 304 -28.54 16.90 23.00
CA GLU A 304 -29.14 17.52 21.82
C GLU A 304 -28.28 17.33 20.58
N SER A 305 -26.96 17.55 20.69
CA SER A 305 -26.03 17.35 19.57
C SER A 305 -26.06 15.91 19.06
N ALA A 306 -26.07 14.95 19.99
CA ALA A 306 -26.20 13.53 19.65
C ALA A 306 -27.53 13.21 18.92
N GLY A 307 -28.63 13.83 19.35
CA GLY A 307 -29.93 13.64 18.72
C GLY A 307 -30.05 14.28 17.34
N GLU A 308 -29.44 15.45 17.12
CA GLU A 308 -29.66 16.26 15.93
C GLU A 308 -28.67 15.95 14.81
N VAL A 309 -27.36 15.94 15.10
CA VAL A 309 -26.34 15.64 14.08
C VAL A 309 -25.91 14.17 14.09
N GLY A 310 -26.20 13.43 15.17
CA GLY A 310 -25.78 12.05 15.31
C GLY A 310 -26.28 11.10 14.21
N PRO A 311 -27.55 11.16 13.76
CA PRO A 311 -28.00 10.34 12.63
C PRO A 311 -27.22 10.62 11.34
N GLY A 312 -26.91 11.89 11.06
CA GLY A 312 -26.10 12.27 9.89
C GLY A 312 -24.67 11.74 9.98
N ILE A 313 -24.03 11.84 11.17
CA ILE A 313 -22.71 11.28 11.44
C ILE A 313 -22.72 9.75 11.27
N ALA A 314 -23.73 9.06 11.80
CA ALA A 314 -23.85 7.60 11.69
C ALA A 314 -24.05 7.16 10.23
N THR A 315 -24.89 7.87 9.45
CA THR A 315 -25.05 7.59 8.02
C THR A 315 -23.75 7.84 7.26
N ALA A 316 -23.04 8.94 7.51
CA ALA A 316 -21.76 9.24 6.88
C ALA A 316 -20.68 8.20 7.23
N ALA A 317 -20.61 7.78 8.49
CA ALA A 317 -19.69 6.72 8.92
C ALA A 317 -20.02 5.40 8.23
N LEU A 318 -21.30 5.02 8.15
CA LEU A 318 -21.73 3.79 7.50
C LEU A 318 -21.44 3.80 5.99
N THR A 319 -21.75 4.88 5.28
CA THR A 319 -21.48 4.95 3.83
C THR A 319 -19.99 4.93 3.54
N THR A 320 -19.18 5.62 4.34
CA THR A 320 -17.72 5.62 4.17
C THR A 320 -17.11 4.26 4.55
N ALA A 321 -17.59 3.64 5.63
CA ALA A 321 -17.17 2.31 6.03
C ALA A 321 -17.54 1.25 4.98
N LEU A 322 -18.71 1.37 4.35
CA LEU A 322 -19.10 0.50 3.23
C LEU A 322 -18.25 0.76 1.98
N ALA A 323 -17.91 2.01 1.67
CA ALA A 323 -17.04 2.32 0.53
C ALA A 323 -15.67 1.62 0.65
N PHE A 324 -15.03 1.73 1.82
CA PHE A 324 -13.79 0.98 2.11
C PHE A 324 -14.06 -0.52 2.24
N GLY A 325 -15.15 -0.92 2.88
CA GLY A 325 -15.53 -2.32 3.05
C GLY A 325 -15.73 -3.04 1.71
N CYS A 326 -16.24 -2.38 0.68
CA CYS A 326 -16.34 -2.97 -0.67
C CYS A 326 -14.97 -3.24 -1.30
N ALA A 327 -13.90 -2.53 -0.89
CA ALA A 327 -12.54 -2.86 -1.31
C ALA A 327 -12.09 -4.22 -0.74
N SER A 328 -12.66 -4.70 0.37
CA SER A 328 -12.42 -6.07 0.90
C SER A 328 -12.92 -7.19 -0.01
N LEU A 329 -13.75 -6.86 -1.01
CA LEU A 329 -14.22 -7.81 -2.04
C LEU A 329 -13.24 -7.95 -3.21
N THR A 330 -12.14 -7.20 -3.20
CA THR A 330 -11.11 -7.31 -4.24
C THR A 330 -10.28 -8.57 -4.03
N GLU A 331 -9.87 -9.21 -5.12
CA GLU A 331 -8.99 -10.40 -5.06
C GLU A 331 -7.54 -9.99 -4.72
N PHE A 332 -7.22 -8.70 -4.76
CA PHE A 332 -5.90 -8.21 -4.39
C PHE A 332 -5.83 -7.93 -2.87
N ARG A 333 -5.20 -8.84 -2.13
CA ARG A 333 -5.14 -8.85 -0.65
C ARG A 333 -4.69 -7.52 -0.07
N GLY A 334 -3.69 -6.89 -0.68
CA GLY A 334 -3.15 -5.61 -0.19
C GLY A 334 -4.23 -4.53 -0.03
N VAL A 335 -5.18 -4.48 -0.99
CA VAL A 335 -6.29 -3.53 -1.01
C VAL A 335 -7.47 -4.06 -0.19
N ALA A 336 -7.70 -5.36 -0.21
CA ALA A 336 -8.76 -5.98 0.58
C ALA A 336 -8.58 -5.75 2.08
N GLU A 337 -7.35 -5.95 2.58
CA GLU A 337 -6.96 -5.68 3.96
C GLU A 337 -7.10 -4.19 4.31
N LEU A 338 -6.61 -3.30 3.45
CA LEU A 338 -6.79 -1.85 3.64
C LEU A 338 -8.28 -1.48 3.74
N GLY A 339 -9.13 -2.08 2.90
CA GLY A 339 -10.59 -1.88 2.93
C GLY A 339 -11.23 -2.30 4.25
N TRP A 340 -10.85 -3.48 4.76
CA TRP A 340 -11.31 -3.98 6.06
C TRP A 340 -10.84 -3.08 7.21
N ILE A 341 -9.55 -2.74 7.23
CA ILE A 341 -8.93 -1.93 8.28
C ILE A 341 -9.52 -0.52 8.30
N ALA A 342 -9.57 0.16 7.15
CA ALA A 342 -10.09 1.52 7.05
C ALA A 342 -11.60 1.56 7.33
N GLY A 343 -12.36 0.61 6.77
CA GLY A 343 -13.81 0.54 7.00
C GLY A 343 -14.17 0.29 8.47
N GLY A 344 -13.50 -0.67 9.12
CA GLY A 344 -13.64 -0.91 10.55
C GLY A 344 -13.18 0.29 11.39
N GLY A 345 -12.06 0.91 11.02
CA GLY A 345 -11.52 2.09 11.70
C GLY A 345 -12.46 3.30 11.66
N ILE A 346 -13.18 3.52 10.56
CA ILE A 346 -14.21 4.57 10.46
C ILE A 346 -15.36 4.31 11.44
N MET A 347 -15.83 3.07 11.55
CA MET A 347 -16.87 2.70 12.51
C MET A 347 -16.41 2.89 13.95
N ILE A 348 -15.15 2.54 14.24
CA ILE A 348 -14.51 2.80 15.54
C ILE A 348 -14.48 4.31 15.82
N CYS A 349 -14.09 5.15 14.86
CA CYS A 349 -14.08 6.61 15.02
C CYS A 349 -15.48 7.15 15.35
N ALA A 350 -16.53 6.63 14.70
CA ALA A 350 -17.91 7.03 14.99
C ALA A 350 -18.34 6.62 16.41
N ILE A 351 -18.02 5.40 16.85
CA ILE A 351 -18.32 4.92 18.21
C ILE A 351 -17.59 5.78 19.25
N VAL A 352 -16.30 6.04 19.05
CA VAL A 352 -15.48 6.87 19.94
C VAL A 352 -16.00 8.31 19.98
N THR A 353 -16.51 8.84 18.87
CA THR A 353 -17.12 10.17 18.81
C THR A 353 -18.33 10.30 19.74
N PHE A 354 -19.17 9.27 19.87
CA PHE A 354 -20.32 9.34 20.77
C PHE A 354 -20.03 8.84 22.20
N ALA A 355 -18.95 8.08 22.41
CA ALA A 355 -18.61 7.53 23.72
C ALA A 355 -17.55 8.37 24.47
N VAL A 356 -16.44 8.70 23.83
CA VAL A 356 -15.29 9.32 24.50
C VAL A 356 -15.40 10.84 24.50
N ILE A 357 -15.75 11.43 23.35
CA ILE A 357 -15.81 12.89 23.20
C ILE A 357 -16.77 13.53 24.22
N PRO A 358 -18.03 13.08 24.40
CA PRO A 358 -18.94 13.72 25.34
C PRO A 358 -18.49 13.57 26.80
N ALA A 359 -17.87 12.44 27.16
CA ALA A 359 -17.30 12.22 28.48
C ALA A 359 -16.13 13.17 28.77
N MET A 360 -15.23 13.37 27.80
CA MET A 360 -14.14 14.33 27.92
C MET A 360 -14.66 15.75 28.08
N VAL A 361 -15.55 16.17 27.18
CA VAL A 361 -16.12 17.53 27.20
C VAL A 361 -16.86 17.78 28.52
N ARG A 362 -17.58 16.80 29.06
CA ARG A 362 -18.26 16.93 30.36
C ARG A 362 -17.31 17.32 31.49
N LEU A 363 -16.06 16.84 31.46
CA LEU A 363 -15.05 17.17 32.46
C LEU A 363 -14.34 18.49 32.13
N THR A 364 -13.93 18.69 30.87
CA THR A 364 -13.15 19.86 30.45
C THR A 364 -13.98 21.14 30.39
N ASP A 365 -15.28 21.05 30.12
CA ASP A 365 -16.14 22.20 29.88
C ASP A 365 -16.96 22.61 31.10
N SER A 366 -16.80 21.92 32.23
CA SER A 366 -17.56 22.12 33.46
C SER A 366 -17.54 23.55 34.02
N ARG A 367 -16.54 24.37 33.65
CA ARG A 367 -16.36 25.76 34.08
C ARG A 367 -16.50 26.80 32.96
N THR A 368 -16.92 26.38 31.77
CA THR A 368 -16.95 27.25 30.57
C THR A 368 -18.31 27.89 30.41
N MET A 369 -18.31 29.19 30.17
CA MET A 369 -19.52 29.96 29.95
C MET A 369 -19.89 29.98 28.45
N PRO A 370 -21.17 30.13 28.09
CA PRO A 370 -21.63 30.25 26.70
C PRO A 370 -20.88 31.31 25.88
N GLY A 371 -20.45 32.41 26.51
CA GLY A 371 -19.72 33.51 25.86
C GLY A 371 -18.24 33.20 25.55
N ASP A 372 -17.69 32.11 26.07
CA ASP A 372 -16.29 31.70 25.79
C ASP A 372 -16.17 31.00 24.44
N PHE A 373 -17.29 30.57 23.85
CA PHE A 373 -17.33 29.97 22.53
C PHE A 373 -17.44 31.05 21.46
N ALA A 374 -16.31 31.52 20.94
CA ALA A 374 -16.31 32.35 19.74
C ALA A 374 -16.35 31.44 18.50
N VAL A 375 -17.40 31.53 17.66
CA VAL A 375 -17.20 31.25 16.22
C VAL A 375 -18.19 32.05 15.36
N SER A 376 -17.64 32.85 14.43
CA SER A 376 -18.20 32.95 13.08
C SER A 376 -17.05 33.16 12.08
N LEU A 377 -16.37 32.07 11.74
CA LEU A 377 -15.93 31.85 10.36
C LEU A 377 -17.10 31.22 9.57
N MET A 378 -18.34 31.65 9.84
CA MET A 378 -19.42 31.33 8.93
C MET A 378 -19.25 32.29 7.77
N GLY A 379 -18.98 31.74 6.58
CA GLY A 379 -19.07 32.48 5.34
C GLY A 379 -20.53 32.89 5.06
N GLU A 380 -21.21 33.57 5.99
CA GLU A 380 -22.58 34.04 5.88
C GLU A 380 -22.75 34.87 4.61
N HIS A 381 -21.77 35.74 4.33
CA HIS A 381 -21.66 36.48 3.08
C HIS A 381 -21.70 35.57 1.84
N TRP A 382 -20.98 34.44 1.86
CA TRP A 382 -20.96 33.48 0.76
C TRP A 382 -22.25 32.68 0.68
N ARG A 383 -22.78 32.20 1.82
CA ARG A 383 -24.04 31.45 1.86
C ARG A 383 -25.20 32.29 1.33
N HIS A 384 -25.27 33.55 1.73
CA HIS A 384 -26.29 34.49 1.27
C HIS A 384 -26.22 34.66 -0.25
N ARG A 385 -25.04 34.94 -0.80
CA ARG A 385 -24.86 35.09 -2.25
C ARG A 385 -25.19 33.81 -3.04
N VAL A 386 -24.81 32.64 -2.53
CA VAL A 386 -25.17 31.35 -3.15
C VAL A 386 -26.68 31.15 -3.13
N ALA A 387 -27.34 31.49 -2.03
CA ALA A 387 -28.80 31.38 -1.90
C ALA A 387 -29.57 32.40 -2.77
N GLU A 388 -29.04 33.61 -2.96
CA GLU A 388 -29.64 34.63 -3.82
C GLU A 388 -29.53 34.28 -5.32
N SER A 389 -28.47 33.58 -5.74
CA SER A 389 -28.19 33.30 -7.14
C SER A 389 -27.83 31.84 -7.41
N PRO A 390 -28.65 30.85 -7.00
CA PRO A 390 -28.30 29.43 -7.10
C PRO A 390 -28.07 28.98 -8.53
N ARG A 391 -28.82 29.54 -9.50
CA ARG A 391 -28.66 29.23 -10.93
C ARG A 391 -27.28 29.64 -11.45
N VAL A 392 -26.77 30.80 -11.04
CA VAL A 392 -25.44 31.27 -11.45
C VAL A 392 -24.37 30.31 -10.94
N PHE A 393 -24.43 29.94 -9.67
CA PHE A 393 -23.46 29.00 -9.09
C PHE A 393 -23.54 27.62 -9.73
N VAL A 394 -24.75 27.09 -9.99
CA VAL A 394 -24.91 25.81 -10.69
C VAL A 394 -24.36 25.89 -12.12
N SER A 395 -24.67 26.96 -12.86
CA SER A 395 -24.16 27.15 -14.23
C SER A 395 -22.63 27.30 -14.26
N VAL A 396 -22.05 28.04 -13.31
CA VAL A 396 -20.59 28.19 -13.19
C VAL A 396 -19.96 26.84 -12.82
N SER A 397 -20.50 26.11 -11.84
CA SER A 397 -20.00 24.79 -11.47
C SER A 397 -20.09 23.80 -12.63
N LEU A 398 -21.18 23.82 -13.39
CA LEU A 398 -21.34 22.98 -14.58
C LEU A 398 -20.37 23.39 -15.69
N ALA A 399 -20.15 24.69 -15.90
CA ALA A 399 -19.17 25.19 -16.87
C ALA A 399 -17.74 24.78 -16.48
N VAL A 400 -17.38 24.89 -15.20
CA VAL A 400 -16.10 24.41 -14.66
C VAL A 400 -15.97 22.90 -14.85
N LEU A 401 -17.01 22.13 -14.57
CA LEU A 401 -17.02 20.68 -14.76
C LEU A 401 -16.86 20.29 -16.24
N VAL A 402 -17.55 20.99 -17.14
CA VAL A 402 -17.44 20.78 -18.60
C VAL A 402 -16.06 21.17 -19.11
N LEU A 403 -15.50 22.29 -18.66
CA LEU A 403 -14.15 22.73 -19.02
C LEU A 403 -13.11 21.73 -18.53
N ALA A 404 -13.18 21.32 -17.26
CA ALA A 404 -12.30 20.30 -16.70
C ALA A 404 -12.47 18.96 -17.44
N GLY A 405 -13.69 18.51 -17.68
CA GLY A 405 -13.98 17.28 -18.43
C GLY A 405 -13.47 17.35 -19.88
N SER A 406 -13.60 18.49 -20.54
CA SER A 406 -13.09 18.70 -21.91
C SER A 406 -11.56 18.64 -21.97
N SER A 407 -10.86 18.99 -20.87
CA SER A 407 -9.40 18.87 -20.79
C SER A 407 -8.90 17.43 -20.65
N LEU A 408 -9.80 16.48 -20.34
CA LEU A 408 -9.48 15.05 -20.26
C LEU A 408 -9.55 14.34 -21.62
N VAL A 409 -10.07 15.02 -22.65
CA VAL A 409 -10.32 14.46 -23.97
C VAL A 409 -9.66 15.31 -25.04
N THR A 410 -9.04 14.65 -26.02
CA THR A 410 -8.62 15.29 -27.27
C THR A 410 -9.46 14.77 -28.43
N TRP A 411 -9.72 15.62 -29.40
CA TRP A 411 -10.43 15.24 -30.61
C TRP A 411 -9.41 15.05 -31.73
N ARG A 412 -9.21 13.81 -32.16
CA ARG A 412 -8.30 13.45 -33.26
C ARG A 412 -9.03 12.57 -34.26
N GLU A 413 -8.94 12.94 -35.54
CA GLU A 413 -9.46 12.15 -36.67
C GLU A 413 -10.94 11.71 -36.53
N GLY A 414 -11.79 12.58 -35.98
CA GLY A 414 -13.22 12.28 -35.78
C GLY A 414 -13.53 11.40 -34.58
N ARG A 415 -12.54 11.05 -33.75
CA ARG A 415 -12.70 10.26 -32.53
C ARG A 415 -12.30 11.05 -31.27
N ILE A 416 -13.02 10.76 -30.19
CA ILE A 416 -12.71 11.22 -28.83
C ILE A 416 -11.67 10.26 -28.25
N GLU A 417 -10.46 10.78 -28.03
CA GLU A 417 -9.37 10.08 -27.36
C GLU A 417 -9.22 10.63 -25.93
N TRP A 418 -9.20 9.73 -24.94
CA TRP A 418 -8.94 10.08 -23.56
C TRP A 418 -7.43 10.33 -23.36
N LEU A 419 -7.10 11.43 -22.70
CA LEU A 419 -5.71 11.79 -22.38
C LEU A 419 -5.18 11.03 -21.17
N VAL A 420 -6.06 10.65 -20.25
CA VAL A 420 -5.72 9.84 -19.08
C VAL A 420 -5.66 8.37 -19.49
N ARG A 421 -4.56 7.70 -19.14
CA ARG A 421 -4.32 6.29 -19.46
C ARG A 421 -4.02 5.52 -18.18
N TYR A 422 -4.39 4.24 -18.17
CA TYR A 422 -3.96 3.32 -17.13
C TYR A 422 -2.47 3.02 -17.30
N ASP A 423 -1.70 3.13 -16.21
CA ASP A 423 -0.29 2.78 -16.20
C ASP A 423 -0.11 1.33 -15.74
N ASP A 424 0.19 0.43 -16.68
CA ASP A 424 0.46 -0.99 -16.40
C ASP A 424 1.86 -1.21 -15.82
N ASN A 425 2.72 -0.18 -15.83
CA ASN A 425 4.11 -0.29 -15.40
C ASN A 425 4.26 -0.08 -13.89
N LEU A 426 4.28 -1.19 -13.15
CA LEU A 426 4.47 -1.18 -11.69
C LEU A 426 5.78 -0.51 -11.23
N LEU A 427 6.79 -0.41 -12.08
CA LEU A 427 8.05 0.27 -11.76
C LEU A 427 7.83 1.78 -11.53
N ASN A 428 6.82 2.38 -12.17
CA ASN A 428 6.49 3.78 -12.01
C ASN A 428 5.81 4.11 -10.68
N LEU A 429 5.31 3.09 -9.95
CA LEU A 429 4.76 3.27 -8.61
C LEU A 429 5.85 3.43 -7.55
N GLN A 430 7.09 3.07 -7.88
CA GLN A 430 8.22 3.15 -6.96
C GLN A 430 8.76 4.58 -6.88
N ALA A 431 9.30 4.94 -5.71
CA ALA A 431 9.92 6.25 -5.54
C ALA A 431 11.25 6.36 -6.30
N ASP A 432 11.39 7.39 -7.13
CA ASP A 432 12.54 7.58 -8.02
C ASP A 432 13.84 7.96 -7.28
N ASP A 433 13.77 8.36 -6.01
CA ASP A 433 14.91 8.81 -5.22
C ASP A 433 15.66 7.65 -4.54
N ILE A 434 15.03 6.47 -4.41
CA ILE A 434 15.59 5.28 -3.77
C ILE A 434 16.72 4.68 -4.61
N GLU A 435 17.83 4.32 -3.97
CA GLU A 435 19.00 3.72 -4.62
C GLU A 435 18.65 2.44 -5.38
N SER A 436 17.98 1.49 -4.72
CA SER A 436 17.62 0.20 -5.33
C SER A 436 16.75 0.37 -6.57
N VAL A 437 15.80 1.30 -6.57
CA VAL A 437 14.97 1.63 -7.74
C VAL A 437 15.83 2.21 -8.88
N LYS A 438 16.75 3.14 -8.58
CA LYS A 438 17.68 3.71 -9.58
C LYS A 438 18.59 2.64 -10.18
N VAL A 439 19.09 1.72 -9.36
CA VAL A 439 19.93 0.61 -9.82
C VAL A 439 19.09 -0.38 -10.63
N GLN A 440 17.87 -0.71 -10.19
CA GLN A 440 16.94 -1.58 -10.91
C GLN A 440 16.57 -1.04 -12.28
N ARG A 441 16.18 0.24 -12.38
CA ARG A 441 15.84 0.90 -13.65
C ARG A 441 17.03 0.82 -14.63
N ARG A 442 18.26 0.95 -14.13
CA ARG A 442 19.48 0.83 -14.95
C ARG A 442 19.74 -0.61 -15.40
N VAL A 443 19.64 -1.58 -14.49
CA VAL A 443 19.81 -3.00 -14.81
C VAL A 443 18.73 -3.51 -15.78
N ALA A 444 17.49 -3.01 -15.64
CA ALA A 444 16.38 -3.37 -16.53
C ALA A 444 16.62 -2.98 -17.99
N THR A 445 17.49 -1.99 -18.25
CA THR A 445 17.89 -1.60 -19.61
C THR A 445 19.09 -2.38 -20.14
N ASP A 446 19.74 -3.20 -19.32
CA ASP A 446 20.89 -4.02 -19.73
C ASP A 446 20.41 -5.40 -20.24
N PRO A 447 20.65 -5.75 -21.51
CA PRO A 447 20.28 -7.05 -22.08
C PRO A 447 20.92 -8.24 -21.34
N ASP A 448 22.11 -8.05 -20.80
CA ASP A 448 22.86 -9.08 -20.06
C ASP A 448 22.47 -9.08 -18.56
N GLY A 449 21.97 -7.94 -18.08
CA GLY A 449 21.56 -7.70 -16.68
C GLY A 449 20.14 -8.10 -16.34
N GLY A 450 19.31 -8.45 -17.33
CA GLY A 450 17.89 -8.80 -17.16
C GLY A 450 17.62 -9.69 -15.94
N ALA A 451 17.14 -9.07 -14.87
CA ALA A 451 16.80 -9.73 -13.60
C ALA A 451 15.42 -10.40 -13.66
N LEU A 452 14.62 -10.09 -14.69
CA LEU A 452 13.23 -10.52 -14.83
C LEU A 452 13.12 -11.48 -16.01
N PHE A 453 12.61 -12.67 -15.73
CA PHE A 453 12.51 -13.76 -16.70
C PHE A 453 11.23 -14.57 -16.45
N ALA A 454 10.71 -15.17 -17.51
CA ALA A 454 9.74 -16.24 -17.41
C ALA A 454 10.47 -17.57 -17.11
N VAL A 455 9.78 -18.50 -16.48
CA VAL A 455 10.32 -19.81 -16.11
C VAL A 455 9.37 -20.93 -16.49
N SER A 456 9.95 -21.98 -17.06
CA SER A 456 9.29 -23.25 -17.36
C SER A 456 10.00 -24.38 -16.60
N LEU A 457 9.21 -25.29 -16.03
CA LEU A 457 9.68 -26.45 -15.29
C LEU A 457 9.61 -27.68 -16.20
N CYS A 458 10.69 -28.45 -16.24
CA CYS A 458 10.83 -29.64 -17.08
C CYS A 458 11.25 -30.84 -16.22
N GLY A 459 10.81 -32.05 -16.56
CA GLY A 459 11.15 -33.26 -15.80
C GLY A 459 12.52 -33.85 -16.12
N SER A 460 13.22 -33.33 -17.14
CA SER A 460 14.53 -33.84 -17.56
C SER A 460 15.36 -32.79 -18.30
N LEU A 461 16.67 -33.01 -18.37
CA LEU A 461 17.59 -32.19 -19.16
C LEU A 461 17.20 -32.14 -20.65
N GLU A 462 16.83 -33.28 -21.24
CA GLU A 462 16.44 -33.37 -22.65
C GLU A 462 15.15 -32.60 -22.95
N GLU A 463 14.21 -32.60 -22.01
CA GLU A 463 13.00 -31.78 -22.09
C GLU A 463 13.31 -30.29 -21.94
N ALA A 464 14.18 -29.92 -21.00
CA ALA A 464 14.63 -28.54 -20.81
C ALA A 464 15.35 -27.99 -22.05
N GLU A 465 16.20 -28.79 -22.69
CA GLU A 465 16.89 -28.41 -23.93
C GLU A 465 15.90 -28.22 -25.10
N ARG A 466 14.95 -29.15 -25.28
CA ARG A 466 13.91 -29.02 -26.29
C ARG A 466 13.00 -27.82 -26.04
N MET A 467 12.64 -27.57 -24.79
CA MET A 467 11.85 -26.40 -24.39
C MET A 467 12.63 -25.12 -24.67
N ALA A 468 13.93 -25.09 -24.35
CA ALA A 468 14.77 -23.93 -24.57
C ALA A 468 14.87 -23.56 -26.06
N GLU A 469 15.04 -24.54 -26.95
CA GLU A 469 15.06 -24.30 -28.40
C GLU A 469 13.71 -23.80 -28.93
N ARG A 470 12.59 -24.35 -28.45
CA ARG A 470 11.24 -23.86 -28.80
C ARG A 470 11.05 -22.41 -28.36
N MET A 471 11.40 -22.07 -27.12
CA MET A 471 11.28 -20.71 -26.59
C MET A 471 12.18 -19.72 -27.33
N LYS A 472 13.40 -20.12 -27.68
CA LYS A 472 14.37 -19.29 -28.41
C LYS A 472 13.91 -18.94 -29.83
N SER A 473 13.02 -19.74 -30.42
CA SER A 473 12.46 -19.47 -31.75
C SER A 473 11.42 -18.34 -31.78
N LEU A 474 10.95 -17.88 -30.62
CA LEU A 474 9.93 -16.85 -30.50
C LEU A 474 10.51 -15.44 -30.74
N PRO A 475 9.86 -14.57 -31.55
CA PRO A 475 10.36 -13.23 -31.84
C PRO A 475 10.53 -12.33 -30.62
N SER A 476 9.66 -12.45 -29.61
CA SER A 476 9.72 -11.65 -28.39
C SER A 476 10.79 -12.11 -27.39
N VAL A 477 11.43 -13.26 -27.62
CA VAL A 477 12.41 -13.85 -26.70
C VAL A 477 13.81 -13.40 -27.07
N GLY A 478 14.52 -12.78 -26.13
CA GLY A 478 15.89 -12.29 -26.33
C GLY A 478 16.92 -13.34 -26.00
N ARG A 479 16.75 -14.04 -24.87
CA ARG A 479 17.71 -15.04 -24.38
C ARG A 479 17.01 -16.15 -23.62
N VAL A 480 17.48 -17.38 -23.79
CA VAL A 480 17.02 -18.53 -23.02
C VAL A 480 18.22 -19.15 -22.32
N THR A 481 18.09 -19.46 -21.03
CA THR A 481 19.17 -20.03 -20.20
C THR A 481 18.66 -21.25 -19.45
N HIS A 482 19.38 -22.36 -19.54
CA HIS A 482 19.18 -23.58 -18.75
C HIS A 482 20.54 -24.10 -18.26
N LEU A 483 20.56 -25.11 -17.37
CA LEU A 483 21.82 -25.59 -16.78
C LEU A 483 22.83 -26.06 -17.84
N GLY A 484 22.36 -26.72 -18.90
CA GLY A 484 23.20 -27.14 -20.03
C GLY A 484 23.81 -25.99 -20.85
N SER A 485 23.28 -24.77 -20.77
CA SER A 485 23.85 -23.60 -21.45
C SER A 485 25.24 -23.22 -20.92
N PHE A 486 25.56 -23.59 -19.68
CA PHE A 486 26.86 -23.27 -19.05
C PHE A 486 27.97 -24.24 -19.46
N LEU A 487 27.61 -25.48 -19.83
CA LEU A 487 28.54 -26.49 -20.33
C LEU A 487 27.90 -27.30 -21.47
N PRO A 488 27.89 -26.74 -22.70
CA PRO A 488 27.20 -27.36 -23.83
C PRO A 488 27.69 -28.79 -24.13
N GLY A 489 26.76 -29.72 -24.34
CA GLY A 489 27.06 -31.12 -24.64
C GLY A 489 27.46 -31.99 -23.44
N ALA A 490 27.44 -31.44 -22.22
CA ALA A 490 27.66 -32.21 -21.00
C ALA A 490 26.41 -33.01 -20.59
N ASP A 491 26.63 -34.20 -20.02
CA ASP A 491 25.54 -35.02 -19.50
C ASP A 491 25.02 -34.47 -18.14
N ALA A 492 23.85 -34.95 -17.73
CA ALA A 492 23.21 -34.52 -16.49
C ALA A 492 24.13 -34.71 -15.25
N ASN A 493 24.92 -35.79 -15.21
CA ASN A 493 25.84 -36.06 -14.10
C ASN A 493 27.00 -35.05 -14.03
N THR A 494 27.54 -34.64 -15.16
CA THR A 494 28.57 -33.60 -15.22
C THR A 494 28.01 -32.24 -14.82
N LEU A 495 26.79 -31.92 -15.28
CA LEU A 495 26.12 -30.67 -14.91
C LEU A 495 25.81 -30.58 -13.41
N LYS A 496 25.43 -31.71 -12.78
CA LYS A 496 25.22 -31.81 -11.33
C LYS A 496 26.49 -31.57 -10.49
N ARG A 497 27.68 -31.61 -11.10
CA ARG A 497 28.98 -31.32 -10.44
C ARG A 497 29.41 -29.85 -10.55
N LEU A 498 28.64 -29.01 -11.24
CA LEU A 498 28.89 -27.56 -11.26
C LEU A 498 28.74 -26.97 -9.84
N PRO A 499 29.24 -25.75 -9.59
CA PRO A 499 29.14 -25.12 -8.28
C PRO A 499 27.70 -25.16 -7.74
N ALA A 500 27.53 -25.55 -6.47
CA ALA A 500 26.22 -25.79 -5.87
C ALA A 500 25.28 -24.58 -6.00
N ALA A 501 25.80 -23.36 -5.83
CA ALA A 501 25.06 -22.11 -6.00
C ALA A 501 24.52 -21.90 -7.44
N LEU A 502 25.18 -22.46 -8.45
CA LEU A 502 24.67 -22.44 -9.83
C LEU A 502 23.63 -23.54 -10.03
N VAL A 503 23.92 -24.76 -9.56
CA VAL A 503 23.03 -25.92 -9.73
C VAL A 503 21.68 -25.67 -9.06
N SER A 504 21.65 -25.14 -7.82
CA SER A 504 20.41 -24.89 -7.07
C SER A 504 19.47 -23.86 -7.73
N ARG A 505 19.98 -23.04 -8.66
CA ARG A 505 19.18 -22.07 -9.43
C ARG A 505 18.53 -22.66 -10.68
N TYR A 506 18.98 -23.83 -11.16
CA TYR A 506 18.48 -24.45 -12.39
C TYR A 506 18.04 -25.90 -12.25
N LEU A 507 18.35 -26.56 -11.13
CA LEU A 507 17.91 -27.91 -10.79
C LEU A 507 17.34 -27.94 -9.38
N SER A 508 16.09 -28.37 -9.23
CA SER A 508 15.42 -28.48 -7.92
C SER A 508 15.93 -29.71 -7.15
N ALA A 509 15.66 -29.76 -5.85
CA ALA A 509 15.92 -30.95 -5.02
C ALA A 509 15.08 -32.18 -5.45
N GLN A 510 14.01 -31.96 -6.21
CA GLN A 510 13.10 -32.97 -6.74
C GLN A 510 13.47 -33.38 -8.19
N ASP A 511 14.66 -32.98 -8.67
CA ASP A 511 15.16 -33.20 -10.03
C ASP A 511 14.35 -32.49 -11.14
N ASP A 512 13.66 -31.39 -10.81
CA ASP A 512 13.05 -30.51 -11.82
C ASP A 512 14.11 -29.61 -12.48
N TRP A 513 14.10 -29.55 -13.80
CA TRP A 513 15.01 -28.74 -14.60
C TRP A 513 14.34 -27.43 -15.00
N LEU A 514 15.02 -26.31 -14.74
CA LEU A 514 14.50 -24.97 -15.00
C LEU A 514 14.98 -24.42 -16.34
N VAL A 515 14.06 -23.87 -17.12
CA VAL A 515 14.34 -23.05 -18.30
C VAL A 515 13.95 -21.61 -18.02
N GLN A 516 14.93 -20.70 -18.01
CA GLN A 516 14.71 -19.25 -17.88
C GLN A 516 14.60 -18.61 -19.26
N VAL A 517 13.53 -17.86 -19.49
CA VAL A 517 13.23 -17.17 -20.75
C VAL A 517 13.23 -15.66 -20.49
N VAL A 518 14.21 -14.97 -21.05
CA VAL A 518 14.39 -13.52 -20.93
C VAL A 518 13.77 -12.84 -22.15
N PRO A 519 12.89 -11.83 -21.94
CA PRO A 519 12.31 -11.05 -23.03
C PRO A 519 13.38 -10.27 -23.81
N GLY A 520 13.20 -10.14 -25.12
CA GLY A 520 14.10 -9.37 -26.00
C GLY A 520 13.80 -7.88 -26.01
N GLU A 521 12.59 -7.50 -25.59
CA GLU A 521 12.12 -6.13 -25.48
C GLU A 521 11.79 -5.81 -24.01
N SER A 522 11.60 -4.52 -23.71
CA SER A 522 11.22 -4.06 -22.37
C SER A 522 9.83 -4.57 -22.00
N ILE A 523 9.74 -5.36 -20.94
CA ILE A 523 8.47 -5.84 -20.34
C ILE A 523 7.73 -4.79 -19.54
N TRP A 524 8.29 -3.58 -19.43
CA TRP A 524 7.64 -2.45 -18.78
C TRP A 524 6.72 -1.69 -19.73
N ASP A 525 6.86 -1.97 -21.03
CA ASP A 525 5.95 -1.49 -22.06
C ASP A 525 4.84 -2.51 -22.27
N ARG A 526 3.58 -2.04 -22.28
CA ARG A 526 2.39 -2.90 -22.34
C ARG A 526 2.39 -3.82 -23.55
N GLU A 527 2.67 -3.30 -24.74
CA GLU A 527 2.58 -4.06 -25.98
C GLU A 527 3.64 -5.19 -26.06
N PRO A 528 4.94 -4.93 -25.83
CA PRO A 528 5.94 -5.99 -25.74
C PRO A 528 5.62 -7.03 -24.66
N LEU A 529 5.15 -6.60 -23.48
CA LEU A 529 4.78 -7.52 -22.40
C LEU A 529 3.64 -8.47 -22.82
N VAL A 530 2.56 -7.93 -23.40
CA VAL A 530 1.41 -8.72 -23.86
C VAL A 530 1.85 -9.72 -24.94
N ARG A 531 2.68 -9.27 -25.90
CA ARG A 531 3.22 -10.12 -26.96
C ARG A 531 4.06 -11.26 -26.39
N PHE A 532 5.01 -10.94 -25.51
CA PHE A 532 5.88 -11.91 -24.85
C PHE A 532 5.09 -12.96 -24.06
N VAL A 533 4.13 -12.53 -23.23
CA VAL A 533 3.30 -13.44 -22.44
C VAL A 533 2.45 -14.34 -23.35
N GLY A 534 1.89 -13.80 -24.43
CA GLY A 534 1.10 -14.58 -25.40
C GLY A 534 1.94 -15.64 -26.12
N GLU A 535 3.13 -15.28 -26.60
CA GLU A 535 4.03 -16.17 -27.33
C GLU A 535 4.56 -17.28 -26.42
N VAL A 536 5.07 -16.95 -25.23
CA VAL A 536 5.64 -17.94 -24.30
C VAL A 536 4.56 -18.92 -23.80
N ARG A 537 3.33 -18.44 -23.53
CA ARG A 537 2.20 -19.31 -23.15
C ARG A 537 1.73 -20.24 -24.26
N SER A 538 1.94 -19.87 -25.52
CA SER A 538 1.62 -20.76 -26.64
C SER A 538 2.55 -21.99 -26.69
N VAL A 539 3.76 -21.87 -26.14
CA VAL A 539 4.75 -22.96 -26.08
C VAL A 539 4.59 -23.79 -24.81
N ASP A 540 4.41 -23.13 -23.67
CA ASP A 540 4.18 -23.73 -22.35
C ASP A 540 2.99 -23.06 -21.64
N PRO A 541 1.82 -23.72 -21.56
CA PRO A 541 0.65 -23.18 -20.87
C PRO A 541 0.85 -22.98 -19.37
N GLU A 542 1.78 -23.69 -18.73
CA GLU A 542 2.06 -23.61 -17.28
C GLU A 542 3.18 -22.62 -16.93
N VAL A 543 3.78 -21.97 -17.93
CA VAL A 543 4.87 -21.02 -17.72
C VAL A 543 4.49 -19.95 -16.70
N THR A 544 5.45 -19.58 -15.86
CA THR A 544 5.31 -18.55 -14.82
C THR A 544 6.52 -17.63 -14.84
N GLY A 545 6.72 -16.83 -13.81
CA GLY A 545 7.83 -15.87 -13.71
C GLY A 545 7.33 -14.44 -13.57
N THR A 546 8.25 -13.53 -13.26
CA THR A 546 7.90 -12.14 -12.92
C THR A 546 7.14 -11.41 -14.04
N PRO A 547 7.48 -11.53 -15.34
CA PRO A 547 6.73 -10.87 -16.40
C PRO A 547 5.27 -11.35 -16.46
N LEU A 548 5.04 -12.65 -16.30
CA LEU A 548 3.70 -13.24 -16.33
C LEU A 548 2.89 -12.86 -15.10
N GLN A 549 3.52 -12.87 -13.92
CA GLN A 549 2.91 -12.38 -12.69
C GLN A 549 2.49 -10.93 -12.81
N ASN A 550 3.37 -10.04 -13.27
CA ASN A 550 3.05 -8.62 -13.42
C ASN A 550 1.86 -8.43 -14.38
N HIS A 551 1.85 -9.17 -15.50
CA HIS A 551 0.78 -9.08 -16.49
C HIS A 551 -0.58 -9.57 -15.96
N ASP A 552 -0.63 -10.72 -15.29
CA ASP A 552 -1.88 -11.26 -14.77
C ASP A 552 -2.37 -10.51 -13.53
N ALA A 553 -1.46 -10.18 -12.61
CA ALA A 553 -1.78 -9.40 -11.42
C ALA A 553 -2.31 -8.02 -11.80
N GLY A 554 -1.69 -7.32 -12.76
CA GLY A 554 -2.19 -6.03 -13.24
C GLY A 554 -3.63 -6.12 -13.78
N ARG A 555 -3.94 -7.15 -14.57
CA ARG A 555 -5.31 -7.38 -15.06
C ARG A 555 -6.29 -7.71 -13.93
N GLN A 556 -5.88 -8.52 -12.96
CA GLN A 556 -6.70 -8.90 -11.81
C GLN A 556 -7.01 -7.70 -10.91
N ILE A 557 -5.99 -6.88 -10.61
CA ILE A 557 -6.11 -5.64 -9.84
C ILE A 557 -7.14 -4.74 -10.51
N LYS A 558 -6.98 -4.46 -11.81
CA LYS A 558 -7.89 -3.60 -12.57
C LYS A 558 -9.35 -4.06 -12.49
N ARG A 559 -9.62 -5.33 -12.81
CA ARG A 559 -10.98 -5.90 -12.77
C ARG A 559 -11.59 -5.85 -11.37
N SER A 560 -10.78 -6.15 -10.36
CA SER A 560 -11.23 -6.13 -8.96
C SER A 560 -11.64 -4.72 -8.52
N TYR A 561 -10.88 -3.70 -8.91
CA TYR A 561 -11.22 -2.30 -8.62
C TYR A 561 -12.50 -1.84 -9.33
N GLU A 562 -12.69 -2.19 -10.60
CA GLU A 562 -13.92 -1.90 -11.35
C GLU A 562 -15.14 -2.51 -10.65
N MET A 563 -15.05 -3.78 -10.24
CA MET A 563 -16.12 -4.46 -9.51
C MET A 563 -16.38 -3.82 -8.15
N ALA A 564 -15.34 -3.58 -7.34
CA ALA A 564 -15.48 -2.98 -6.01
C ALA A 564 -16.14 -1.58 -6.07
N ALA A 565 -15.78 -0.77 -7.07
CA ALA A 565 -16.38 0.54 -7.29
C ALA A 565 -17.88 0.46 -7.61
N LEU A 566 -18.28 -0.46 -8.49
CA LEU A 566 -19.69 -0.67 -8.83
C LEU A 566 -20.51 -1.16 -7.63
N VAL A 567 -19.97 -2.11 -6.87
CA VAL A 567 -20.60 -2.62 -5.65
C VAL A 567 -20.73 -1.53 -4.59
N ALA A 568 -19.69 -0.70 -4.41
CA ALA A 568 -19.72 0.43 -3.47
C ALA A 568 -20.83 1.43 -3.80
N VAL A 569 -20.98 1.82 -5.07
CA VAL A 569 -22.07 2.71 -5.51
C VAL A 569 -23.43 2.08 -5.21
N GLY A 570 -23.61 0.79 -5.51
CA GLY A 570 -24.85 0.07 -5.21
C GLY A 570 -25.15 0.03 -3.70
N ALA A 571 -24.16 -0.29 -2.87
CA ALA A 571 -24.30 -0.35 -1.41
C ALA A 571 -24.65 1.04 -0.82
N ILE A 572 -23.96 2.09 -1.27
CA ILE A 572 -24.24 3.47 -0.84
C ILE A 572 -25.64 3.89 -1.29
N ALA A 573 -26.07 3.52 -2.50
CA ALA A 573 -27.42 3.81 -2.98
C ALA A 573 -28.49 3.20 -2.07
N VAL A 574 -28.32 1.94 -1.67
CA VAL A 574 -29.25 1.29 -0.73
C VAL A 574 -29.30 2.04 0.60
N VAL A 575 -28.15 2.40 1.17
CA VAL A 575 -28.10 3.17 2.43
C VAL A 575 -28.80 4.52 2.29
N LEU A 576 -28.55 5.26 1.20
CA LEU A 576 -29.16 6.57 0.99
C LEU A 576 -30.68 6.47 0.79
N LEU A 577 -31.17 5.44 0.09
CA LEU A 577 -32.60 5.21 -0.13
C LEU A 577 -33.34 4.81 1.16
N VAL A 578 -32.66 4.12 2.09
CA VAL A 578 -33.21 3.73 3.40
C VAL A 578 -33.06 4.85 4.44
N SER A 579 -32.08 5.75 4.25
CA SER A 579 -31.87 6.90 5.13
C SER A 579 -33.04 7.89 5.05
N ALA A 580 -33.11 8.83 6.00
CA ALA A 580 -34.18 9.84 6.09
C ALA A 580 -34.22 10.85 4.92
N LEU A 581 -33.42 10.66 3.87
CA LEU A 581 -33.46 11.45 2.65
C LEU A 581 -34.67 11.03 1.80
N GLY A 582 -35.40 12.00 1.25
CA GLY A 582 -36.45 11.69 0.27
C GLY A 582 -35.86 11.04 -0.99
N PRO A 583 -36.61 10.18 -1.70
CA PRO A 583 -36.09 9.41 -2.84
C PRO A 583 -35.50 10.29 -3.95
N TRP A 584 -36.04 11.50 -4.14
CA TRP A 584 -35.50 12.49 -5.08
C TRP A 584 -34.11 13.02 -4.68
N GLN A 585 -33.90 13.31 -3.39
CA GLN A 585 -32.62 13.82 -2.88
C GLN A 585 -31.55 12.74 -2.98
N ALA A 586 -31.90 11.49 -2.64
CA ALA A 586 -31.02 10.34 -2.81
C ALA A 586 -30.60 10.16 -4.28
N LEU A 587 -31.54 10.25 -5.22
CA LEU A 587 -31.25 10.14 -6.66
C LEU A 587 -30.30 11.24 -7.17
N VAL A 588 -30.46 12.49 -6.73
CA VAL A 588 -29.56 13.60 -7.11
C VAL A 588 -28.14 13.38 -6.60
N VAL A 589 -27.99 12.93 -5.35
CA VAL A 589 -26.68 12.59 -4.77
C VAL A 589 -26.05 11.44 -5.55
N LEU A 590 -26.83 10.40 -5.86
CA LEU A 590 -26.35 9.21 -6.58
C LEU A 590 -25.97 9.51 -8.03
N ALA A 591 -26.68 10.39 -8.73
CA ALA A 591 -26.39 10.74 -10.12
C ALA A 591 -24.94 11.24 -10.30
N SER A 592 -24.43 12.01 -9.32
CA SER A 592 -23.05 12.49 -9.34
C SER A 592 -22.03 11.36 -9.15
N GLY A 593 -22.27 10.43 -8.21
CA GLY A 593 -21.41 9.28 -7.97
C GLY A 593 -21.38 8.29 -9.13
N VAL A 594 -22.54 8.00 -9.72
CA VAL A 594 -22.68 7.12 -10.89
C VAL A 594 -21.94 7.69 -12.10
N LEU A 595 -22.03 9.02 -12.33
CA LEU A 595 -21.32 9.67 -13.42
C LEU A 595 -19.79 9.52 -13.28
N VAL A 596 -19.25 9.76 -12.07
CA VAL A 596 -17.81 9.64 -11.81
C VAL A 596 -17.34 8.20 -12.02
N VAL A 597 -18.07 7.20 -11.50
CA VAL A 597 -17.70 5.79 -11.68
C VAL A 597 -17.84 5.37 -13.14
N GLY A 598 -18.87 5.82 -13.86
CA GLY A 598 -19.03 5.54 -15.28
C GLY A 598 -17.88 6.08 -16.13
N ILE A 599 -17.42 7.30 -15.85
CA ILE A 599 -16.23 7.88 -16.50
C ILE A 599 -14.98 7.07 -16.16
N ALA A 600 -14.78 6.71 -14.89
CA ALA A 600 -13.62 5.92 -14.47
C ALA A 600 -13.57 4.53 -15.12
N VAL A 601 -14.71 3.85 -15.23
CA VAL A 601 -14.80 2.53 -15.88
C VAL A 601 -14.55 2.63 -17.39
N GLU A 602 -15.11 3.62 -18.09
CA GLU A 602 -14.85 3.83 -19.52
C GLU A 602 -13.38 4.20 -19.77
N MET A 603 -12.78 5.01 -18.90
CA MET A 603 -11.35 5.33 -18.95
C MET A 603 -10.49 4.10 -18.70
N ALA A 604 -10.87 3.26 -17.73
CA ALA A 604 -10.16 2.01 -17.47
C ALA A 604 -10.29 1.04 -18.65
N ALA A 605 -11.42 0.95 -19.33
CA ALA A 605 -11.63 0.01 -20.42
C ALA A 605 -10.68 0.21 -21.63
N ARG A 606 -10.08 1.38 -21.77
CA ARG A 606 -9.14 1.74 -22.86
C ARG A 606 -7.70 1.68 -22.37
#